data_AF-A0A6N4WWL7-F1
#
_entry.id   AF-A0A6N4WWL7-F1
#
_cell.length_a   1.000
_cell.length_b   1.000
_cell.length_c   1.000
_cell.angle_alpha   90.00
_cell.angle_beta   90.00
_cell.angle_gamma   90.00
#
_symmetry.space_group_name_H-M   'P 1'
#
loop_
_entity.id
_entity.type
_entity.pdbx_description
1 polymer ?
#
loop_
_entity_poly.entity_id
_entity_poly.type
_entity_poly.pdbx_seq_one_letter_code
_entity_poly.pdbx_strand_id
1 'polypeptide(L)'
;MKRTPITKILTASLVCGLAIPAVGSAATVTVGPGTTNWEQNWANATVLEDGTWLVPAASAGDLAIINQGKVVQVDTTISVAAGDVIIANTASGQPETFLEVNSGGSLTTATLTVSAALDAGDLKVQGGALTTEALNINENGTATVSSGSLMSTTIAVKTGSVMTVNGTGAVTTTGAFTNAGTTHVTGGTLATGTNQISVTGGSFNVNGGAVTVTGGASATAGALKADGGDINLTSGSITVNENSAGGGTTNATGTGSGKLNIAGGDFIVTGQTAGNDTVQFNGEVTISGGSFSVAAGQVITNGLAIFNIVGDATTSIEMNNLNLVNTRTATFNFTFDDDGVETVTNTGFMGLSAVTLNVDGSAYAGGIASFDLFTSANLTSIIESGNIAVSGLGVEGVDWEIVQGFGVGGDNNVTLNILTIPEPSAYALLAGLLKLGFVTVRRRR
;
A
#
# COMPACT_ATOMS: atom_id res chain seq x y z
N MET A 1 2.70 -9.31 -97.31
CA MET A 1 3.03 -10.08 -96.10
C MET A 1 2.27 -9.50 -94.92
N LYS A 2 1.19 -10.17 -94.51
CA LYS A 2 0.31 -9.79 -93.39
C LYS A 2 1.00 -10.15 -92.06
N ARG A 3 1.09 -9.20 -91.13
CA ARG A 3 1.58 -9.42 -89.77
C ARG A 3 0.45 -9.99 -88.90
N THR A 4 0.66 -11.18 -88.35
CA THR A 4 -0.19 -11.84 -87.36
C THR A 4 0.27 -11.44 -85.94
N PRO A 5 -0.63 -11.17 -84.99
CA PRO A 5 -0.24 -10.82 -83.63
C PRO A 5 0.11 -12.07 -82.80
N ILE A 6 1.13 -11.92 -81.95
CA ILE A 6 1.60 -12.92 -80.98
C ILE A 6 0.63 -12.93 -79.79
N THR A 7 -0.05 -14.05 -79.58
CA THR A 7 -0.87 -14.32 -78.39
C THR A 7 0.05 -14.63 -77.21
N LYS A 8 0.05 -13.76 -76.19
CA LYS A 8 0.65 -14.01 -74.87
C LYS A 8 -0.14 -15.14 -74.18
N ILE A 9 0.51 -16.27 -73.93
CA ILE A 9 0.02 -17.31 -73.03
C ILE A 9 0.32 -16.84 -71.60
N LEU A 10 -0.73 -16.51 -70.85
CA LEU A 10 -0.67 -16.27 -69.41
C LEU A 10 -0.53 -17.63 -68.71
N THR A 11 0.59 -17.88 -68.06
CA THR A 11 0.76 -19.04 -67.17
C THR A 11 0.03 -18.74 -65.86
N ALA A 12 -1.18 -19.28 -65.68
CA ALA A 12 -1.85 -19.28 -64.40
C ALA A 12 -1.18 -20.33 -63.50
N SER A 13 -0.36 -19.89 -62.54
CA SER A 13 0.08 -20.75 -61.43
C SER A 13 -1.14 -21.05 -60.56
N LEU A 14 -1.64 -22.27 -60.67
CA LEU A 14 -2.61 -22.86 -59.75
C LEU A 14 -1.90 -23.07 -58.40
N VAL A 15 -1.94 -22.06 -57.54
CA VAL A 15 -1.58 -22.20 -56.11
C VAL A 15 -2.73 -22.96 -55.45
N CYS A 16 -2.59 -24.29 -55.39
CA CYS A 16 -3.45 -25.12 -54.57
C CYS A 16 -3.10 -24.81 -53.10
N GLY A 17 -3.95 -24.02 -52.46
CA GLY A 17 -3.86 -23.72 -51.03
C GLY A 17 -4.10 -24.98 -50.23
N LEU A 18 -3.03 -25.70 -49.91
CA LEU A 18 -3.03 -26.68 -48.84
C LEU A 18 -3.07 -25.90 -47.52
N ALA A 19 -4.26 -25.64 -47.00
CA ALA A 19 -4.44 -25.17 -45.65
C ALA A 19 -4.01 -26.29 -44.70
N ILE A 20 -2.75 -26.25 -44.26
CA ILE A 20 -2.32 -27.02 -43.10
C ILE A 20 -2.97 -26.32 -41.91
N PRO A 21 -3.93 -26.93 -41.20
CA PRO A 21 -4.40 -26.36 -39.95
C PRO A 21 -3.19 -26.22 -39.04
N ALA A 22 -2.95 -25.01 -38.54
CA ALA A 22 -1.96 -24.77 -37.50
C ALA A 22 -2.37 -25.62 -36.29
N VAL A 23 -1.75 -26.79 -36.15
CA VAL A 23 -1.84 -27.59 -34.93
C VAL A 23 -1.08 -26.77 -33.91
N GLY A 24 -1.78 -26.26 -32.89
CA GLY A 24 -1.14 -25.55 -31.78
C GLY A 24 0.00 -26.43 -31.25
N SER A 25 1.23 -25.93 -31.30
CA SER A 25 2.36 -26.64 -30.72
C SER A 25 2.09 -26.77 -29.23
N ALA A 26 1.97 -28.00 -28.75
CA ALA A 26 1.85 -28.26 -27.33
C ALA A 26 3.08 -27.71 -26.59
N ALA A 27 2.83 -27.07 -25.45
CA ALA A 27 3.86 -26.45 -24.62
C ALA A 27 4.89 -27.49 -24.15
N THR A 28 6.16 -27.18 -24.35
CA THR A 28 7.28 -27.99 -23.84
C THR A 28 7.63 -27.51 -22.42
N VAL A 29 7.60 -28.44 -21.45
CA VAL A 29 8.11 -28.23 -20.10
C VAL A 29 9.50 -28.88 -20.03
N THR A 30 10.52 -28.09 -19.72
CA THR A 30 11.90 -28.58 -19.53
C THR A 30 12.11 -28.91 -18.06
N VAL A 31 12.48 -30.15 -17.74
CA VAL A 31 12.84 -30.58 -16.39
C VAL A 31 14.34 -30.89 -16.36
N GLY A 32 15.09 -30.31 -15.41
CA GLY A 32 16.52 -30.58 -15.23
C GLY A 32 16.80 -32.03 -14.75
N PRO A 33 17.98 -32.60 -15.05
CA PRO A 33 18.24 -34.01 -14.81
C PRO A 33 18.47 -34.32 -13.32
N GLY A 34 17.70 -35.26 -12.76
CA GLY A 34 17.90 -35.79 -11.41
C GLY A 34 16.94 -36.92 -11.07
N THR A 35 17.49 -38.09 -10.75
CA THR A 35 16.87 -39.44 -10.78
C THR A 35 15.91 -39.80 -9.63
N THR A 36 14.86 -40.55 -10.01
CA THR A 36 14.03 -41.55 -9.27
C THR A 36 13.22 -41.14 -8.03
N ASN A 37 11.95 -40.78 -8.27
CA ASN A 37 10.72 -41.50 -7.85
C ASN A 37 9.53 -40.53 -7.88
N TRP A 38 8.87 -40.48 -9.04
CA TRP A 38 7.52 -39.93 -9.22
C TRP A 38 6.53 -41.04 -8.91
N GLU A 39 5.83 -40.96 -7.78
CA GLU A 39 4.61 -41.73 -7.60
C GLU A 39 3.40 -40.80 -7.65
N GLN A 40 2.91 -40.70 -8.88
CA GLN A 40 1.54 -40.45 -9.32
C GLN A 40 0.91 -39.10 -8.98
N ASN A 41 1.09 -38.14 -9.90
CA ASN A 41 0.07 -37.14 -10.24
C ASN A 41 0.43 -36.56 -11.62
N TRP A 42 -0.35 -36.87 -12.65
CA TRP A 42 -0.13 -36.67 -14.11
C TRP A 42 0.34 -37.92 -14.88
N ALA A 43 -0.42 -39.01 -14.78
CA ALA A 43 -0.12 -40.33 -15.36
C ALA A 43 -0.07 -40.41 -16.91
N ASN A 44 -0.21 -39.30 -17.64
CA ASN A 44 -0.22 -39.26 -19.11
C ASN A 44 0.76 -38.24 -19.73
N ALA A 45 1.73 -37.72 -18.97
CA ALA A 45 2.73 -36.83 -19.55
C ALA A 45 3.68 -37.65 -20.43
N THR A 46 3.60 -37.46 -21.75
CA THR A 46 4.48 -38.16 -22.70
C THR A 46 5.87 -37.54 -22.63
N VAL A 47 6.88 -38.37 -22.33
CA VAL A 47 8.29 -38.02 -22.51
C VAL A 47 8.56 -37.95 -24.01
N LEU A 48 8.96 -36.78 -24.52
CA LEU A 48 9.51 -36.67 -25.86
C LEU A 48 10.96 -37.18 -25.86
N GLU A 49 11.46 -37.63 -27.01
CA GLU A 49 12.79 -38.26 -27.14
C GLU A 49 13.96 -37.35 -26.73
N ASP A 50 13.73 -36.05 -26.58
CA ASP A 50 14.70 -35.04 -26.13
C ASP A 50 14.65 -34.77 -24.61
N GLY A 51 13.80 -35.48 -23.86
CA GLY A 51 13.62 -35.29 -22.42
C GLY A 51 12.67 -34.15 -22.04
N THR A 52 11.99 -33.52 -23.01
CA THR A 52 10.90 -32.60 -22.74
C THR A 52 9.61 -33.33 -22.38
N TRP A 53 8.84 -32.77 -21.46
CA TRP A 53 7.56 -33.32 -21.03
C TRP A 53 6.42 -32.48 -21.60
N LEU A 54 5.47 -33.17 -22.23
CA LEU A 54 4.18 -32.57 -22.56
C LEU A 54 3.30 -32.58 -21.32
N VAL A 55 2.85 -31.40 -20.91
CA VAL A 55 1.72 -31.27 -20.00
C VAL A 55 0.53 -31.96 -20.67
N PRO A 56 -0.07 -33.02 -20.08
CA PRO A 56 -1.28 -33.59 -20.63
C PRO A 56 -2.32 -32.48 -20.71
N ALA A 57 -3.14 -32.46 -21.76
CA ALA A 57 -4.38 -31.71 -21.71
C ALA A 57 -5.21 -32.27 -20.54
N ALA A 58 -5.10 -31.62 -19.38
CA ALA A 58 -5.79 -32.04 -18.16
C ALA A 58 -7.29 -32.13 -18.48
N SER A 59 -7.93 -33.16 -17.94
CA SER A 59 -9.38 -33.10 -17.81
C SER A 59 -9.67 -32.10 -16.68
N ALA A 60 -10.77 -31.35 -16.75
CA ALA A 60 -11.12 -30.43 -15.68
C ALA A 60 -11.12 -31.17 -14.32
N GLY A 61 -10.34 -30.68 -13.35
CA GLY A 61 -10.24 -31.24 -12.00
C GLY A 61 -8.97 -32.04 -11.64
N ASP A 62 -7.98 -32.15 -12.53
CA ASP A 62 -6.70 -32.80 -12.20
C ASP A 62 -5.87 -31.96 -11.21
N LEU A 63 -5.07 -32.61 -10.35
CA LEU A 63 -4.17 -31.94 -9.39
C LEU A 63 -2.71 -32.05 -9.87
N ALA A 64 -1.97 -30.95 -9.95
CA ALA A 64 -0.53 -30.93 -10.17
C ALA A 64 0.21 -30.74 -8.86
N ILE A 65 1.24 -31.56 -8.61
CA ILE A 65 2.10 -31.41 -7.44
C ILE A 65 3.54 -31.31 -7.92
N ILE A 66 4.18 -30.18 -7.64
CA ILE A 66 5.61 -29.98 -7.78
C ILE A 66 6.20 -30.18 -6.38
N ASN A 67 7.12 -31.13 -6.24
CA ASN A 67 7.69 -31.51 -4.94
C ASN A 67 9.16 -31.88 -5.00
N GLN A 68 9.76 -32.18 -3.85
CA GLN A 68 11.09 -32.79 -3.72
C GLN A 68 12.21 -32.02 -4.43
N GLY A 69 12.20 -30.69 -4.28
CA GLY A 69 13.26 -29.82 -4.82
C GLY A 69 13.27 -29.69 -6.34
N LYS A 70 12.14 -29.98 -6.99
CA LYS A 70 12.02 -29.87 -8.44
C LYS A 70 11.76 -28.43 -8.87
N VAL A 71 12.22 -28.11 -10.07
CA VAL A 71 11.98 -26.84 -10.75
C VAL A 71 11.14 -27.13 -11.97
N VAL A 72 10.01 -26.45 -12.11
CA VAL A 72 9.19 -26.43 -13.33
C VAL A 72 9.31 -25.07 -13.97
N GLN A 73 9.71 -25.04 -15.23
CA GLN A 73 9.78 -23.82 -16.03
C GLN A 73 8.68 -23.81 -17.09
N VAL A 74 7.96 -22.71 -17.16
CA VAL A 74 6.90 -22.45 -18.12
C VAL A 74 7.40 -21.36 -19.06
N ASP A 75 7.94 -21.78 -20.21
CA ASP A 75 8.50 -20.89 -21.24
C ASP A 75 7.54 -20.70 -22.43
N THR A 76 6.44 -21.44 -22.46
CA THR A 76 5.39 -21.36 -23.49
C THR A 76 3.99 -21.44 -22.87
N THR A 77 2.95 -21.10 -23.63
CA THR A 77 1.57 -21.13 -23.14
C THR A 77 1.08 -22.54 -22.85
N ILE A 78 0.88 -22.85 -21.57
CA ILE A 78 0.23 -24.04 -21.07
C ILE A 78 -1.26 -23.72 -20.84
N SER A 79 -2.10 -24.14 -21.78
CA SER A 79 -3.55 -24.11 -21.62
C SER A 79 -4.06 -25.46 -21.12
N VAL A 80 -3.88 -25.76 -19.83
CA VAL A 80 -4.57 -26.89 -19.18
C VAL A 80 -5.99 -26.50 -18.83
N ALA A 81 -6.93 -27.44 -18.92
CA ALA A 81 -8.26 -27.26 -18.34
C ALA A 81 -8.13 -27.29 -16.80
N ALA A 82 -7.86 -26.11 -16.23
CA ALA A 82 -8.07 -25.69 -14.83
C ALA A 82 -8.00 -26.81 -13.77
N GLY A 83 -6.81 -27.38 -13.61
CA GLY A 83 -6.47 -28.16 -12.43
C GLY A 83 -5.95 -27.29 -11.29
N ASP A 84 -5.95 -27.84 -10.08
CA ASP A 84 -5.23 -27.24 -8.95
C ASP A 84 -3.71 -27.52 -9.11
N VAL A 85 -2.87 -26.61 -8.66
CA VAL A 85 -1.40 -26.76 -8.64
C VAL A 85 -0.91 -26.54 -7.22
N ILE A 86 -0.03 -27.43 -6.75
CA ILE A 86 0.61 -27.35 -5.44
C ILE A 86 2.12 -27.36 -5.66
N ILE A 87 2.80 -26.34 -5.13
CA ILE A 87 4.25 -26.27 -5.02
C ILE A 87 4.58 -26.61 -3.57
N ALA A 88 4.91 -27.86 -3.28
CA ALA A 88 5.14 -28.29 -1.90
C ALA A 88 6.22 -29.35 -1.83
N ASN A 89 7.13 -29.20 -0.90
CA ASN A 89 8.08 -30.24 -0.61
C ASN A 89 7.53 -31.14 0.53
N THR A 90 7.21 -32.39 0.19
CA THR A 90 6.57 -33.35 1.10
C THR A 90 7.57 -34.16 1.92
N ALA A 91 8.88 -33.97 1.71
CA ALA A 91 9.93 -34.69 2.41
C ALA A 91 10.92 -33.72 3.06
N SER A 92 11.06 -33.82 4.39
CA SER A 92 11.93 -32.95 5.19
C SER A 92 13.38 -32.97 4.71
N GLY A 93 13.97 -31.79 4.54
CA GLY A 93 15.39 -31.64 4.22
C GLY A 93 15.72 -31.78 2.73
N GLN A 94 14.71 -31.77 1.86
CA GLN A 94 14.92 -31.60 0.42
C GLN A 94 15.06 -30.11 0.07
N PRO A 95 15.75 -29.76 -1.04
CA PRO A 95 15.89 -28.37 -1.46
C PRO A 95 14.54 -27.74 -1.84
N GLU A 96 14.53 -26.41 -1.94
CA GLU A 96 13.35 -25.63 -2.33
C GLU A 96 12.79 -26.10 -3.68
N THR A 97 11.47 -26.08 -3.78
CA THR A 97 10.74 -26.48 -5.00
C THR A 97 10.23 -25.25 -5.71
N PHE A 98 10.41 -25.17 -7.02
CA PHE A 98 10.18 -23.95 -7.80
C PHE A 98 9.16 -24.16 -8.93
N LEU A 99 8.27 -23.19 -9.11
CA LEU A 99 7.53 -22.96 -10.35
C LEU A 99 7.94 -21.61 -10.92
N GLU A 100 8.47 -21.60 -12.13
CA GLU A 100 8.92 -20.39 -12.82
C GLU A 100 8.10 -20.18 -14.10
N VAL A 101 7.37 -19.07 -14.17
CA VAL A 101 6.63 -18.63 -15.37
C VAL A 101 7.46 -17.54 -16.06
N ASN A 102 8.20 -17.94 -17.08
CA ASN A 102 9.20 -17.12 -17.75
C ASN A 102 8.59 -16.37 -18.94
N SER A 103 9.37 -15.48 -19.54
CA SER A 103 8.97 -14.74 -20.74
C SER A 103 8.52 -15.68 -21.87
N GLY A 104 7.36 -15.39 -22.47
CA GLY A 104 6.72 -16.26 -23.47
C GLY A 104 5.85 -17.37 -22.88
N GLY A 105 6.01 -17.66 -21.58
CA GLY A 105 5.19 -18.59 -20.82
C GLY A 105 3.85 -18.01 -20.41
N SER A 106 2.83 -18.88 -20.41
CA SER A 106 1.54 -18.56 -19.80
C SER A 106 0.97 -19.79 -19.10
N LEU A 107 0.43 -19.66 -17.90
CA LEU A 107 -0.17 -20.73 -17.13
C LEU A 107 -1.53 -20.30 -16.57
N THR A 108 -2.56 -21.13 -16.76
CA THR A 108 -3.88 -20.94 -16.17
C THR A 108 -4.25 -22.11 -15.25
N THR A 109 -4.60 -21.82 -14.00
CA THR A 109 -4.93 -22.82 -12.97
C THR A 109 -6.22 -22.47 -12.24
N ALA A 110 -6.85 -23.43 -11.56
CA ALA A 110 -7.95 -23.12 -10.65
C ALA A 110 -7.39 -22.55 -9.33
N THR A 111 -6.82 -23.41 -8.48
CA THR A 111 -6.09 -22.99 -7.29
C THR A 111 -4.59 -23.22 -7.47
N LEU A 112 -3.77 -22.24 -7.11
CA LEU A 112 -2.33 -22.41 -6.95
C LEU A 112 -1.98 -22.29 -5.46
N THR A 113 -1.38 -23.33 -4.90
CA THR A 113 -0.91 -23.34 -3.50
C THR A 113 0.61 -23.38 -3.47
N VAL A 114 1.21 -22.38 -2.82
CA VAL A 114 2.65 -22.25 -2.61
C VAL A 114 2.97 -22.62 -1.18
N SER A 115 3.76 -23.67 -1.01
CA SER A 115 3.97 -24.41 0.24
C SER A 115 2.67 -25.03 0.77
N ALA A 116 2.63 -26.34 1.00
CA ALA A 116 1.50 -27.02 1.64
C ALA A 116 1.93 -27.93 2.80
N ALA A 117 3.22 -27.91 3.15
CA ALA A 117 3.86 -28.79 4.12
C ALA A 117 4.98 -28.05 4.86
N LEU A 118 5.89 -28.78 5.53
CA LEU A 118 6.92 -28.21 6.40
C LEU A 118 8.00 -27.41 5.64
N ASP A 119 8.24 -27.73 4.37
CA ASP A 119 9.35 -27.19 3.59
C ASP A 119 8.88 -26.19 2.52
N ALA A 120 9.73 -25.20 2.23
CA ALA A 120 9.44 -24.06 1.36
C ALA A 120 9.13 -24.43 -0.10
N GLY A 121 8.11 -23.78 -0.65
CA GLY A 121 7.81 -23.75 -2.09
C GLY A 121 7.97 -22.31 -2.60
N ASP A 122 8.47 -22.17 -3.82
CA ASP A 122 8.73 -20.87 -4.44
C ASP A 122 8.03 -20.75 -5.80
N LEU A 123 7.26 -19.68 -5.96
CA LEU A 123 6.62 -19.29 -7.21
C LEU A 123 7.33 -18.05 -7.76
N LYS A 124 7.77 -18.10 -9.02
CA LYS A 124 8.35 -16.95 -9.72
C LYS A 124 7.62 -16.67 -11.02
N VAL A 125 7.19 -15.43 -11.22
CA VAL A 125 6.61 -14.95 -12.48
C VAL A 125 7.54 -13.87 -13.05
N GLN A 126 8.32 -14.24 -14.07
CA GLN A 126 9.47 -13.50 -14.58
C GLN A 126 9.32 -13.28 -16.09
N GLY A 127 8.39 -12.41 -16.47
CA GLY A 127 8.13 -12.03 -17.86
C GLY A 127 6.97 -12.79 -18.52
N GLY A 128 6.48 -13.87 -17.91
CA GLY A 128 5.32 -14.62 -18.36
C GLY A 128 4.01 -14.19 -17.72
N ALA A 129 2.94 -14.93 -17.99
CA ALA A 129 1.60 -14.67 -17.44
C ALA A 129 1.08 -15.85 -16.61
N LEU A 130 0.63 -15.60 -15.38
CA LEU A 130 -0.03 -16.57 -14.53
C LEU A 130 -1.45 -16.10 -14.24
N THR A 131 -2.45 -16.93 -14.54
CA THR A 131 -3.86 -16.70 -14.19
C THR A 131 -4.35 -17.80 -13.28
N THR A 132 -4.92 -17.46 -12.13
CA THR A 132 -5.50 -18.44 -11.20
C THR A 132 -6.81 -17.92 -10.62
N GLU A 133 -7.69 -18.78 -10.14
CA GLU A 133 -8.84 -18.34 -9.34
C GLU A 133 -8.40 -17.98 -7.92
N ALA A 134 -7.59 -18.83 -7.30
CA ALA A 134 -7.07 -18.58 -5.95
C ALA A 134 -5.57 -18.86 -5.87
N LEU A 135 -4.81 -17.91 -5.32
CA LEU A 135 -3.41 -18.10 -4.93
C LEU A 135 -3.32 -18.15 -3.40
N ASN A 136 -2.89 -19.28 -2.89
CA ASN A 136 -2.66 -19.49 -1.45
C ASN A 136 -1.16 -19.64 -1.20
N ILE A 137 -0.54 -18.68 -0.54
CA ILE A 137 0.85 -18.76 -0.09
C ILE A 137 0.82 -19.11 1.39
N ASN A 138 1.13 -20.37 1.73
CA ASN A 138 1.13 -20.84 3.11
C ASN A 138 2.51 -20.64 3.76
N GLU A 139 2.61 -21.00 5.03
CA GLU A 139 3.84 -20.92 5.83
C GLU A 139 5.07 -21.44 5.06
N ASN A 140 6.18 -20.70 5.12
CA ASN A 140 7.43 -20.92 4.37
C ASN A 140 7.31 -20.82 2.85
N GLY A 141 6.13 -20.49 2.30
CA GLY A 141 5.95 -20.24 0.87
C GLY A 141 6.43 -18.86 0.46
N THR A 142 7.03 -18.78 -0.73
CA THR A 142 7.45 -17.52 -1.36
C THR A 142 6.82 -17.36 -2.74
N ALA A 143 6.30 -16.17 -3.05
CA ALA A 143 5.86 -15.82 -4.40
C ALA A 143 6.49 -14.51 -4.85
N THR A 144 7.10 -14.50 -6.03
CA THR A 144 7.77 -13.34 -6.61
C THR A 144 7.24 -13.06 -8.01
N VAL A 145 6.84 -11.82 -8.28
CA VAL A 145 6.45 -11.34 -9.61
C VAL A 145 7.36 -10.17 -9.98
N SER A 146 8.29 -10.37 -10.93
CA SER A 146 9.39 -9.41 -11.18
C SER A 146 9.35 -8.68 -12.52
N SER A 147 8.78 -9.32 -13.54
CA SER A 147 8.64 -8.71 -14.87
C SER A 147 7.45 -9.25 -15.67
N GLY A 148 6.63 -10.12 -15.06
CA GLY A 148 5.45 -10.72 -15.68
C GLY A 148 4.13 -10.26 -15.04
N SER A 149 3.05 -10.95 -15.38
CA SER A 149 1.70 -10.66 -14.88
C SER A 149 1.15 -11.83 -14.08
N LEU A 150 0.63 -11.57 -12.89
CA LEU A 150 -0.18 -12.49 -12.11
C LEU A 150 -1.60 -11.93 -12.00
N MET A 151 -2.58 -12.69 -12.46
CA MET A 151 -4.00 -12.39 -12.28
C MET A 151 -4.61 -13.46 -11.37
N SER A 152 -5.24 -13.04 -10.28
CA SER A 152 -5.98 -13.94 -9.39
C SER A 152 -7.37 -13.42 -9.08
N THR A 153 -8.33 -14.29 -8.74
CA THR A 153 -9.53 -13.81 -8.04
C THR A 153 -9.15 -13.50 -6.59
N THR A 154 -8.56 -14.45 -5.87
CA THR A 154 -8.16 -14.22 -4.47
C THR A 154 -6.67 -14.45 -4.26
N ILE A 155 -6.06 -13.67 -3.38
CA ILE A 155 -4.70 -13.93 -2.91
C ILE A 155 -4.71 -13.98 -1.39
N ALA A 156 -4.15 -15.04 -0.82
CA ALA A 156 -3.94 -15.19 0.60
C ALA A 156 -2.46 -15.43 0.89
N VAL A 157 -1.84 -14.48 1.62
CA VAL A 157 -0.46 -14.56 2.11
C VAL A 157 -0.54 -14.88 3.60
N LYS A 158 -0.23 -16.11 4.01
CA LYS A 158 -0.37 -16.55 5.41
C LYS A 158 0.85 -16.17 6.26
N THR A 159 0.71 -16.26 7.59
CA THR A 159 1.82 -16.06 8.52
C THR A 159 3.02 -16.95 8.16
N GLY A 160 4.23 -16.38 8.22
CA GLY A 160 5.47 -17.06 7.84
C GLY A 160 5.70 -17.20 6.34
N SER A 161 4.84 -16.61 5.50
CA SER A 161 4.99 -16.61 4.04
C SER A 161 5.33 -15.22 3.49
N VAL A 162 5.88 -15.18 2.27
CA VAL A 162 6.31 -13.93 1.63
C VAL A 162 5.76 -13.81 0.22
N MET A 163 5.22 -12.64 -0.10
CA MET A 163 4.91 -12.23 -1.46
C MET A 163 5.72 -10.99 -1.84
N THR A 164 6.31 -10.98 -3.03
CA THR A 164 7.08 -9.84 -3.55
C THR A 164 6.61 -9.49 -4.96
N VAL A 165 6.26 -8.23 -5.17
CA VAL A 165 5.95 -7.65 -6.49
C VAL A 165 7.01 -6.60 -6.78
N ASN A 166 7.91 -6.86 -7.73
CA ASN A 166 9.03 -5.96 -7.99
C ASN A 166 9.28 -5.73 -9.48
N GLY A 167 10.25 -4.85 -9.79
CA GLY A 167 10.62 -4.55 -11.17
C GLY A 167 9.45 -4.01 -11.98
N THR A 168 9.12 -4.64 -13.10
CA THR A 168 7.92 -4.31 -13.90
C THR A 168 6.79 -5.33 -13.69
N GLY A 169 6.89 -6.15 -12.63
CA GLY A 169 5.90 -7.14 -12.28
C GLY A 169 4.55 -6.51 -11.95
N ALA A 170 3.47 -7.14 -12.43
CA ALA A 170 2.11 -6.71 -12.20
C ALA A 170 1.31 -7.81 -11.54
N VAL A 171 0.65 -7.50 -10.42
CA VAL A 171 -0.32 -8.39 -9.78
C VAL A 171 -1.68 -7.71 -9.80
N THR A 172 -2.69 -8.42 -10.32
CA THR A 172 -4.08 -7.99 -10.28
C THR A 172 -4.91 -9.02 -9.53
N THR A 173 -5.63 -8.59 -8.49
CA THR A 173 -6.67 -9.42 -7.86
C THR A 173 -8.05 -8.88 -8.18
N THR A 174 -9.02 -9.71 -8.56
CA THR A 174 -10.40 -9.21 -8.74
C THR A 174 -11.25 -9.33 -7.48
N GLY A 175 -10.87 -10.23 -6.57
CA GLY A 175 -11.41 -10.52 -5.24
C GLY A 175 -10.54 -9.99 -4.10
N ALA A 176 -10.64 -10.62 -2.93
CA ALA A 176 -9.92 -10.22 -1.73
C ALA A 176 -8.41 -10.50 -1.81
N PHE A 177 -7.62 -9.56 -1.29
CA PHE A 177 -6.20 -9.76 -0.97
C PHE A 177 -6.04 -9.77 0.55
N THR A 178 -5.64 -10.90 1.12
CA THR A 178 -5.45 -11.07 2.57
C THR A 178 -3.98 -11.33 2.87
N ASN A 179 -3.44 -10.60 3.85
CA ASN A 179 -2.03 -10.64 4.20
C ASN A 179 -1.83 -10.80 5.71
N ALA A 180 -1.57 -12.02 6.15
CA ALA A 180 -1.09 -12.35 7.49
C ALA A 180 0.42 -12.65 7.53
N GLY A 181 1.08 -12.71 6.37
CA GLY A 181 2.53 -12.83 6.21
C GLY A 181 3.20 -11.51 5.88
N THR A 182 4.18 -11.53 4.99
CA THR A 182 4.86 -10.33 4.52
C THR A 182 4.61 -10.13 3.03
N THR A 183 4.11 -8.95 2.65
CA THR A 183 4.00 -8.54 1.25
C THR A 183 4.90 -7.34 0.99
N HIS A 184 5.73 -7.41 -0.06
CA HIS A 184 6.55 -6.30 -0.55
C HIS A 184 6.09 -5.87 -1.95
N VAL A 185 5.91 -4.58 -2.16
CA VAL A 185 5.70 -3.98 -3.48
C VAL A 185 6.85 -2.99 -3.74
N THR A 186 7.82 -3.41 -4.55
CA THR A 186 9.10 -2.72 -4.74
C THR A 186 9.39 -2.46 -6.23
N GLY A 187 8.83 -1.36 -6.75
CA GLY A 187 8.93 -0.98 -8.17
C GLY A 187 7.82 -1.57 -9.06
N GLY A 188 7.19 -2.67 -8.64
CA GLY A 188 6.08 -3.28 -9.37
C GLY A 188 4.72 -2.69 -9.00
N THR A 189 3.65 -3.23 -9.61
CA THR A 189 2.26 -2.78 -9.40
C THR A 189 1.42 -3.89 -8.77
N LEU A 190 0.76 -3.60 -7.66
CA LEU A 190 -0.30 -4.43 -7.10
C LEU A 190 -1.63 -3.69 -7.19
N ALA A 191 -2.55 -4.22 -7.98
CA ALA A 191 -3.89 -3.68 -8.13
C ALA A 191 -4.90 -4.67 -7.56
N THR A 192 -5.75 -4.23 -6.66
CA THR A 192 -7.00 -4.93 -6.36
C THR A 192 -8.11 -4.27 -7.15
N GLY A 193 -8.93 -5.09 -7.80
CA GLY A 193 -10.23 -4.74 -8.36
C GLY A 193 -11.17 -4.34 -7.22
N THR A 194 -12.47 -4.60 -7.36
CA THR A 194 -13.59 -4.09 -6.55
C THR A 194 -13.60 -4.40 -5.04
N ASN A 195 -12.47 -4.68 -4.40
CA ASN A 195 -12.33 -5.32 -3.10
C ASN A 195 -11.22 -4.72 -2.23
N GLN A 196 -11.12 -5.25 -1.00
CA GLN A 196 -10.27 -4.83 0.11
C GLN A 196 -8.88 -5.51 0.09
N ILE A 197 -7.85 -4.77 0.51
CA ILE A 197 -6.60 -5.33 1.07
C ILE A 197 -6.78 -5.41 2.58
N SER A 198 -6.65 -6.60 3.16
CA SER A 198 -6.68 -6.80 4.62
C SER A 198 -5.35 -7.33 5.12
N VAL A 199 -4.75 -6.65 6.10
CA VAL A 199 -3.49 -7.02 6.73
C VAL A 199 -3.77 -7.42 8.18
N THR A 200 -3.51 -8.69 8.55
CA THR A 200 -3.84 -9.24 9.86
C THR A 200 -2.62 -9.90 10.49
N GLY A 201 -1.92 -9.20 11.37
CA GLY A 201 -0.73 -9.70 12.08
C GLY A 201 0.56 -9.79 11.24
N GLY A 202 0.49 -9.40 9.96
CA GLY A 202 1.61 -9.36 9.03
C GLY A 202 2.12 -7.93 8.73
N SER A 203 2.98 -7.80 7.71
CA SER A 203 3.44 -6.50 7.21
C SER A 203 3.14 -6.35 5.72
N PHE A 204 2.69 -5.18 5.33
CA PHE A 204 2.48 -4.80 3.93
C PHE A 204 3.35 -3.57 3.61
N ASN A 205 4.39 -3.78 2.82
CA ASN A 205 5.45 -2.81 2.60
C ASN A 205 5.43 -2.30 1.17
N VAL A 206 5.29 -0.99 0.97
CA VAL A 206 5.38 -0.32 -0.32
C VAL A 206 6.63 0.55 -0.34
N ASN A 207 7.54 0.22 -1.26
CA ASN A 207 8.81 0.91 -1.43
C ASN A 207 9.10 1.08 -2.93
N GLY A 208 8.57 2.15 -3.51
CA GLY A 208 8.85 2.57 -4.88
C GLY A 208 7.97 1.91 -5.94
N GLY A 209 7.06 1.02 -5.53
CA GLY A 209 6.00 0.48 -6.38
C GLY A 209 4.66 1.22 -6.19
N ALA A 210 3.64 0.77 -6.91
CA ALA A 210 2.30 1.34 -6.85
C ALA A 210 1.30 0.30 -6.34
N VAL A 211 0.47 0.70 -5.37
CA VAL A 211 -0.66 -0.10 -4.89
C VAL A 211 -1.95 0.65 -5.15
N THR A 212 -2.85 0.03 -5.91
CA THR A 212 -4.17 0.61 -6.17
C THR A 212 -5.24 -0.30 -5.61
N VAL A 213 -6.04 0.21 -4.69
CA VAL A 213 -7.20 -0.45 -4.12
C VAL A 213 -8.44 0.22 -4.70
N THR A 214 -9.19 -0.48 -5.54
CA THR A 214 -10.43 0.08 -6.11
C THR A 214 -11.66 -0.47 -5.40
N GLY A 215 -12.47 0.38 -4.81
CA GLY A 215 -13.73 -0.03 -4.24
C GLY A 215 -14.74 -0.55 -5.28
N GLY A 216 -15.46 -1.62 -4.93
CA GLY A 216 -16.67 -2.04 -5.65
C GLY A 216 -17.86 -1.15 -5.32
N ALA A 217 -18.95 -1.22 -6.10
CA ALA A 217 -20.16 -0.41 -5.90
C ALA A 217 -21.00 -0.73 -4.63
N SER A 218 -20.39 -1.32 -3.59
CA SER A 218 -21.05 -1.73 -2.35
C SER A 218 -20.84 -0.66 -1.26
N ALA A 219 -21.78 -0.54 -0.31
CA ALA A 219 -21.81 0.48 0.75
C ALA A 219 -20.59 0.53 1.70
N THR A 220 -19.62 -0.36 1.51
CA THR A 220 -18.31 -0.37 2.18
C THR A 220 -17.27 -0.71 1.11
N ALA A 221 -16.96 0.27 0.27
CA ALA A 221 -16.02 0.10 -0.83
C ALA A 221 -14.59 0.43 -0.38
N GLY A 222 -13.60 -0.11 -1.10
CA GLY A 222 -12.20 0.31 -1.09
C GLY A 222 -11.56 0.38 0.29
N ALA A 223 -11.37 -0.77 0.95
CA ALA A 223 -10.74 -0.79 2.25
C ALA A 223 -9.27 -1.20 2.17
N LEU A 224 -8.41 -0.38 2.77
CA LEU A 224 -7.08 -0.76 3.16
C LEU A 224 -7.12 -1.00 4.67
N LYS A 225 -7.15 -2.26 5.11
CA LYS A 225 -7.44 -2.60 6.50
C LYS A 225 -6.18 -3.10 7.21
N ALA A 226 -5.62 -2.27 8.08
CA ALA A 226 -4.58 -2.66 9.04
C ALA A 226 -5.22 -3.25 10.32
N ASP A 227 -5.62 -4.53 10.29
CA ASP A 227 -6.25 -5.23 11.41
C ASP A 227 -5.22 -6.00 12.24
N GLY A 228 -4.34 -5.26 12.91
CA GLY A 228 -3.29 -5.80 13.78
C GLY A 228 -1.98 -6.13 13.06
N GLY A 229 -1.89 -5.89 11.75
CA GLY A 229 -0.63 -5.79 11.03
C GLY A 229 -0.39 -4.38 10.51
N ASP A 230 0.84 -4.07 10.12
CA ASP A 230 1.26 -2.72 9.74
C ASP A 230 1.35 -2.56 8.21
N ILE A 231 1.01 -1.36 7.77
CA ILE A 231 1.14 -0.90 6.39
C ILE A 231 2.20 0.19 6.38
N ASN A 232 3.28 -0.04 5.65
CA ASN A 232 4.41 0.88 5.60
C ASN A 232 4.56 1.42 4.18
N LEU A 233 4.44 2.73 4.03
CA LEU A 233 4.70 3.46 2.80
C LEU A 233 5.97 4.30 3.02
N THR A 234 7.04 3.94 2.29
CA THR A 234 8.34 4.62 2.39
C THR A 234 8.71 5.38 1.11
N SER A 235 8.14 4.96 -0.02
CA SER A 235 8.19 5.65 -1.31
C SER A 235 7.18 5.00 -2.27
N GLY A 236 6.94 5.61 -3.44
CA GLY A 236 5.91 5.14 -4.38
C GLY A 236 4.53 5.66 -4.00
N SER A 237 3.47 4.90 -4.27
CA SER A 237 2.11 5.35 -3.93
C SER A 237 1.16 4.24 -3.50
N ILE A 238 0.22 4.60 -2.62
CA ILE A 238 -0.97 3.83 -2.28
C ILE A 238 -2.18 4.69 -2.63
N THR A 239 -2.98 4.24 -3.58
CA THR A 239 -4.24 4.90 -3.96
C THR A 239 -5.41 4.04 -3.55
N VAL A 240 -6.24 4.56 -2.65
CA VAL A 240 -7.56 4.00 -2.30
C VAL A 240 -8.61 4.76 -3.09
N ASN A 241 -9.15 4.14 -4.12
CA ASN A 241 -10.16 4.74 -4.97
C ASN A 241 -11.55 4.23 -4.60
N GLU A 242 -12.44 5.14 -4.24
CA GLU A 242 -13.84 4.83 -4.01
C GLU A 242 -14.67 4.93 -5.27
N ASN A 243 -15.55 3.97 -5.48
CA ASN A 243 -16.48 3.98 -6.61
C ASN A 243 -17.94 3.86 -6.16
N SER A 244 -18.22 4.21 -4.90
CA SER A 244 -19.56 4.20 -4.33
C SER A 244 -20.35 5.40 -4.86
N ALA A 245 -21.19 5.20 -5.87
CA ALA A 245 -22.13 6.22 -6.32
C ALA A 245 -23.27 6.38 -5.29
N GLY A 246 -23.07 7.17 -4.22
CA GLY A 246 -24.19 7.63 -3.38
C GLY A 246 -24.03 7.72 -1.86
N GLY A 247 -22.91 8.20 -1.30
CA GLY A 247 -22.79 8.42 0.14
C GLY A 247 -22.22 7.24 0.91
N GLY A 248 -21.16 6.62 0.38
CA GLY A 248 -20.51 5.45 0.99
C GLY A 248 -19.56 5.80 2.14
N THR A 249 -19.16 4.77 2.90
CA THR A 249 -18.04 4.87 3.86
C THR A 249 -16.89 3.97 3.41
N THR A 250 -15.72 4.59 3.26
CA THR A 250 -14.45 3.97 2.94
C THR A 250 -13.67 3.74 4.22
N ASN A 251 -13.30 2.51 4.53
CA ASN A 251 -12.44 2.26 5.68
C ASN A 251 -10.98 2.29 5.24
N ALA A 252 -10.31 3.43 5.42
CA ALA A 252 -8.91 3.62 5.06
C ALA A 252 -7.95 2.99 6.07
N THR A 253 -8.40 2.77 7.31
CA THR A 253 -7.72 1.92 8.30
C THR A 253 -8.72 1.02 9.04
N GLY A 254 -8.21 -0.13 9.51
CA GLY A 254 -8.99 -1.09 10.28
C GLY A 254 -9.28 -0.63 11.70
N THR A 255 -10.18 -1.34 12.38
CA THR A 255 -10.48 -1.13 13.82
C THR A 255 -9.54 -1.93 14.73
N GLY A 256 -8.61 -2.71 14.15
CA GLY A 256 -7.59 -3.45 14.89
C GLY A 256 -6.42 -2.56 15.34
N SER A 257 -5.42 -3.18 15.96
CA SER A 257 -4.21 -2.49 16.45
C SER A 257 -3.16 -2.20 15.37
N GLY A 258 -3.52 -2.36 14.09
CA GLY A 258 -2.59 -2.19 12.98
C GLY A 258 -2.37 -0.71 12.67
N LYS A 259 -1.18 -0.37 12.17
CA LYS A 259 -0.80 1.02 11.88
C LYS A 259 -0.68 1.26 10.38
N LEU A 260 -0.99 2.48 9.96
CA LEU A 260 -0.59 3.02 8.66
C LEU A 260 0.58 3.98 8.89
N ASN A 261 1.77 3.62 8.44
CA ASN A 261 2.99 4.42 8.57
C ASN A 261 3.37 4.98 7.21
N ILE A 262 3.45 6.30 7.11
CA ILE A 262 3.82 7.05 5.91
C ILE A 262 5.08 7.84 6.24
N ALA A 263 6.20 7.40 5.67
CA ALA A 263 7.52 8.00 5.84
C ALA A 263 8.07 8.57 4.52
N GLY A 264 7.26 8.56 3.46
CA GLY A 264 7.61 9.00 2.10
C GLY A 264 6.58 8.51 1.09
N GLY A 265 6.67 8.94 -0.17
CA GLY A 265 5.70 8.56 -1.21
C GLY A 265 4.33 9.23 -1.03
N ASP A 266 3.31 8.72 -1.74
CA ASP A 266 1.97 9.31 -1.78
C ASP A 266 0.89 8.35 -1.30
N PHE A 267 0.21 8.66 -0.19
CA PHE A 267 -1.02 8.02 0.22
C PHE A 267 -2.22 8.87 -0.22
N ILE A 268 -3.05 8.32 -1.10
CA ILE A 268 -4.10 9.05 -1.79
C ILE A 268 -5.44 8.34 -1.61
N VAL A 269 -6.47 9.07 -1.18
CA VAL A 269 -7.86 8.59 -1.20
C VAL A 269 -8.66 9.43 -2.21
N THR A 270 -9.18 8.79 -3.26
CA THR A 270 -9.89 9.43 -4.39
C THR A 270 -11.28 8.83 -4.63
N GLY A 271 -12.03 9.42 -5.57
CA GLY A 271 -13.23 8.79 -6.16
C GLY A 271 -14.56 9.13 -5.49
N GLN A 272 -14.52 9.81 -4.34
CA GLN A 272 -15.70 10.39 -3.71
C GLN A 272 -16.11 11.64 -4.48
N THR A 273 -17.36 11.69 -4.95
CA THR A 273 -17.86 12.82 -5.76
C THR A 273 -18.99 13.56 -5.07
N ALA A 274 -19.56 12.98 -4.02
CA ALA A 274 -20.64 13.58 -3.26
C ALA A 274 -20.13 14.09 -1.91
N GLY A 275 -20.61 15.28 -1.49
CA GLY A 275 -20.20 15.89 -0.22
C GLY A 275 -20.59 15.10 1.04
N ASN A 276 -21.31 13.99 0.91
CA ASN A 276 -21.70 13.08 1.99
C ASN A 276 -20.91 11.76 2.03
N ASP A 277 -20.02 11.51 1.06
CA ASP A 277 -19.12 10.36 1.13
C ASP A 277 -18.16 10.54 2.31
N THR A 278 -17.79 9.44 2.96
CA THR A 278 -16.96 9.46 4.16
C THR A 278 -15.75 8.55 4.04
N VAL A 279 -14.60 9.04 4.49
CA VAL A 279 -13.39 8.25 4.71
C VAL A 279 -13.20 8.07 6.19
N GLN A 280 -13.27 6.84 6.65
CA GLN A 280 -13.16 6.50 8.04
C GLN A 280 -11.76 5.95 8.36
N PHE A 281 -11.14 6.58 9.36
CA PHE A 281 -9.93 6.08 10.01
C PHE A 281 -10.30 5.59 11.41
N ASN A 282 -9.86 4.40 11.76
CA ASN A 282 -10.22 3.75 13.03
C ASN A 282 -9.00 3.26 13.84
N GLY A 283 -7.80 3.32 13.27
CA GLY A 283 -6.55 2.92 13.91
C GLY A 283 -5.53 4.05 13.98
N GLU A 284 -4.26 3.67 14.11
CA GLU A 284 -3.14 4.63 14.16
C GLU A 284 -2.63 4.94 12.75
N VAL A 285 -2.46 6.22 12.45
CA VAL A 285 -1.84 6.75 11.24
C VAL A 285 -0.64 7.58 11.67
N THR A 286 0.55 7.22 11.22
CA THR A 286 1.77 7.99 11.47
C THR A 286 2.25 8.58 10.15
N ILE A 287 2.46 9.89 10.11
CA ILE A 287 2.91 10.65 8.96
C ILE A 287 4.20 11.36 9.37
N SER A 288 5.29 11.04 8.69
CA SER A 288 6.67 11.46 8.99
C SER A 288 7.50 11.73 7.72
N GLY A 289 6.82 11.89 6.58
CA GLY A 289 7.39 12.11 5.26
C GLY A 289 6.34 11.92 4.16
N GLY A 290 6.57 12.46 2.97
CA GLY A 290 5.72 12.23 1.79
C GLY A 290 4.37 12.97 1.78
N SER A 291 3.42 12.52 0.97
CA SER A 291 2.08 13.12 0.89
C SER A 291 0.99 12.22 1.45
N PHE A 292 0.09 12.81 2.24
CA PHE A 292 -1.17 12.23 2.66
C PHE A 292 -2.30 13.09 2.11
N SER A 293 -3.11 12.54 1.22
CA SER A 293 -4.19 13.28 0.56
C SER A 293 -5.51 12.54 0.62
N VAL A 294 -6.52 13.17 1.21
CA VAL A 294 -7.93 12.77 1.10
C VAL A 294 -8.66 13.85 0.30
N ALA A 295 -8.50 13.80 -1.02
CA ALA A 295 -8.90 14.87 -1.94
C ALA A 295 -10.42 15.06 -2.08
N ALA A 296 -11.23 14.10 -1.61
CA ALA A 296 -12.67 14.20 -1.65
C ALA A 296 -13.36 13.48 -0.48
N GLY A 297 -14.64 13.79 -0.26
CA GLY A 297 -15.43 13.26 0.86
C GLY A 297 -15.12 13.90 2.21
N GLN A 298 -15.53 13.23 3.29
CA GLN A 298 -15.35 13.67 4.67
C GLN A 298 -14.52 12.67 5.47
N VAL A 299 -13.38 13.11 6.00
CA VAL A 299 -12.61 12.36 6.99
C VAL A 299 -13.39 12.30 8.29
N ILE A 300 -13.68 11.09 8.76
CA ILE A 300 -14.36 10.79 10.01
C ILE A 300 -13.63 9.67 10.77
N THR A 301 -14.03 9.47 12.03
CA THR A 301 -13.47 8.40 12.88
C THR A 301 -14.58 7.71 13.67
N ASN A 302 -14.30 6.51 14.20
CA ASN A 302 -15.19 5.77 15.10
C ASN A 302 -14.59 5.57 16.51
N GLY A 303 -14.04 6.63 17.09
CA GLY A 303 -13.76 6.64 18.53
C GLY A 303 -12.35 6.29 18.98
N LEU A 304 -11.46 5.84 18.08
CA LEU A 304 -10.14 5.30 18.43
C LEU A 304 -9.00 5.71 17.48
N ALA A 305 -9.25 6.61 16.54
CA ALA A 305 -8.22 7.01 15.59
C ALA A 305 -7.15 7.88 16.25
N ILE A 306 -5.89 7.58 15.95
CA ILE A 306 -4.73 8.36 16.39
C ILE A 306 -3.98 8.78 15.14
N PHE A 307 -3.75 10.08 14.97
CA PHE A 307 -2.90 10.65 13.93
C PHE A 307 -1.62 11.17 14.60
N ASN A 308 -0.48 10.57 14.27
CA ASN A 308 0.83 11.06 14.68
C ASN A 308 1.44 11.83 13.51
N ILE A 309 1.57 13.15 13.65
CA ILE A 309 2.19 14.04 12.68
C ILE A 309 3.58 14.38 13.22
N VAL A 310 4.62 13.90 12.53
CA VAL A 310 6.02 14.12 12.89
C VAL A 310 6.60 15.17 11.94
N GLY A 311 7.33 16.14 12.49
CA GLY A 311 8.03 17.15 11.70
C GLY A 311 8.94 16.52 10.64
N ASP A 312 8.72 16.94 9.40
CA ASP A 312 9.55 16.64 8.23
C ASP A 312 9.14 17.60 7.11
N ALA A 313 10.08 18.45 6.67
CA ALA A 313 9.87 19.51 5.67
C ALA A 313 9.41 19.03 4.27
N THR A 314 9.42 17.72 4.01
CA THR A 314 8.93 17.11 2.76
C THR A 314 7.50 16.59 2.87
N THR A 315 6.92 16.66 4.08
CA THR A 315 5.58 16.17 4.34
C THR A 315 4.51 17.14 3.83
N SER A 316 3.43 16.60 3.26
CA SER A 316 2.22 17.37 2.94
C SER A 316 0.98 16.60 3.35
N ILE A 317 0.05 17.28 4.04
CA ILE A 317 -1.16 16.66 4.57
C ILE A 317 -2.37 17.49 4.11
N GLU A 318 -3.18 16.90 3.24
CA GLU A 318 -4.37 17.54 2.69
C GLU A 318 -5.61 16.66 2.93
N MET A 319 -6.67 17.27 3.42
CA MET A 319 -7.97 16.62 3.60
C MET A 319 -9.08 17.53 3.08
N ASN A 320 -10.04 17.01 2.31
CA ASN A 320 -11.11 17.86 1.79
C ASN A 320 -12.04 18.35 2.90
N ASN A 321 -12.70 17.45 3.64
CA ASN A 321 -13.44 17.81 4.85
C ASN A 321 -12.95 16.98 6.03
N LEU A 322 -12.87 17.59 7.21
CA LEU A 322 -12.48 16.93 8.45
C LEU A 322 -13.60 17.07 9.48
N ASN A 323 -14.39 16.02 9.68
CA ASN A 323 -15.65 16.10 10.41
C ASN A 323 -15.58 15.31 11.73
N LEU A 324 -14.87 15.86 12.71
CA LEU A 324 -14.60 15.27 14.02
C LEU A 324 -15.41 15.97 15.11
N VAL A 325 -16.73 15.75 15.04
CA VAL A 325 -17.71 16.30 15.98
C VAL A 325 -18.52 15.18 16.61
N ASN A 326 -19.15 15.46 17.76
CA ASN A 326 -19.98 14.51 18.49
C ASN A 326 -19.18 13.24 18.88
N THR A 327 -19.62 12.06 18.42
CA THR A 327 -19.00 10.76 18.75
C THR A 327 -17.78 10.42 17.89
N ARG A 328 -17.39 11.29 16.95
CA ARG A 328 -16.28 11.05 16.01
C ARG A 328 -14.97 11.53 16.61
N THR A 329 -14.54 10.87 17.69
CA THR A 329 -13.35 11.30 18.42
C THR A 329 -12.06 10.86 17.72
N ALA A 330 -11.04 11.70 17.80
CA ALA A 330 -9.71 11.41 17.27
C ALA A 330 -8.65 12.06 18.16
N THR A 331 -7.47 11.47 18.22
CA THR A 331 -6.29 12.10 18.81
C THR A 331 -5.34 12.54 17.71
N PHE A 332 -4.89 13.78 17.75
CA PHE A 332 -3.79 14.29 16.92
C PHE A 332 -2.58 14.57 17.80
N ASN A 333 -1.47 13.92 17.50
CA ASN A 333 -0.19 14.11 18.15
C ASN A 333 0.74 14.82 17.15
N PHE A 334 1.09 16.08 17.40
CA PHE A 334 2.11 16.79 16.64
C PHE A 334 3.44 16.68 17.39
N THR A 335 4.42 16.02 16.79
CA THR A 335 5.79 15.91 17.32
C THR A 335 6.69 16.75 16.45
N PHE A 336 7.23 17.82 17.01
CA PHE A 336 8.10 18.73 16.28
C PHE A 336 9.47 18.10 16.05
N ASP A 337 10.10 18.44 14.93
CA ASP A 337 11.54 18.30 14.73
C ASP A 337 12.25 19.63 15.09
N ASP A 338 13.49 19.79 14.65
CA ASP A 338 14.29 21.00 14.84
C ASP A 338 13.76 22.22 14.07
N ASP A 339 13.04 22.01 12.97
CA ASP A 339 12.50 23.05 12.08
C ASP A 339 11.01 23.35 12.33
N GLY A 340 10.24 22.40 12.89
CA GLY A 340 8.83 22.57 13.19
C GLY A 340 7.99 21.29 13.04
N VAL A 341 6.76 21.47 12.57
CA VAL A 341 5.84 20.38 12.22
C VAL A 341 4.98 20.82 11.05
N GLU A 342 4.47 19.86 10.28
CA GLU A 342 3.60 20.17 9.16
C GLU A 342 2.14 20.40 9.51
N THR A 343 1.54 21.29 8.73
CA THR A 343 0.14 21.69 8.82
C THR A 343 -0.79 20.61 8.25
N VAL A 344 -1.83 20.26 9.00
CA VAL A 344 -2.98 19.53 8.46
C VAL A 344 -3.87 20.52 7.70
N THR A 345 -3.78 20.51 6.38
CA THR A 345 -4.54 21.43 5.53
C THR A 345 -5.91 20.86 5.19
N ASN A 346 -6.95 21.65 5.44
CA ASN A 346 -8.32 21.30 5.11
C ASN A 346 -8.95 22.27 4.11
N THR A 347 -9.29 21.80 2.92
CA THR A 347 -9.79 22.69 1.84
C THR A 347 -11.30 22.99 1.93
N GLY A 348 -12.04 22.25 2.74
CA GLY A 348 -13.48 22.33 2.91
C GLY A 348 -13.86 22.74 4.34
N PHE A 349 -14.84 22.04 4.91
CA PHE A 349 -15.25 22.29 6.29
C PHE A 349 -14.46 21.42 7.27
N MET A 350 -14.14 22.01 8.42
CA MET A 350 -13.47 21.36 9.54
C MET A 350 -14.31 21.48 10.80
N GLY A 351 -14.47 20.40 11.56
CA GLY A 351 -15.05 20.43 12.89
C GLY A 351 -14.17 19.62 13.84
N LEU A 352 -13.76 20.24 14.96
CA LEU A 352 -12.75 19.69 15.87
C LEU A 352 -13.26 19.49 17.31
N SER A 353 -14.57 19.62 17.57
CA SER A 353 -15.11 19.53 18.93
C SER A 353 -14.89 18.17 19.61
N ALA A 354 -14.61 17.11 18.86
CA ALA A 354 -14.31 15.78 19.38
C ALA A 354 -12.81 15.42 19.30
N VAL A 355 -11.93 16.39 19.07
CA VAL A 355 -10.47 16.16 18.96
C VAL A 355 -9.79 16.26 20.32
N THR A 356 -8.84 15.36 20.56
CA THR A 356 -7.75 15.53 21.54
C THR A 356 -6.49 15.93 20.79
N LEU A 357 -5.88 17.04 21.19
CA LEU A 357 -4.67 17.59 20.58
C LEU A 357 -3.51 17.48 21.58
N ASN A 358 -2.47 16.78 21.17
CA ASN A 358 -1.20 16.74 21.89
C ASN A 358 -0.11 17.35 21.01
N VAL A 359 0.71 18.22 21.59
CA VAL A 359 1.87 18.81 20.94
C VAL A 359 3.11 18.52 21.77
N ASP A 360 4.13 17.95 21.15
CA ASP A 360 5.46 17.77 21.72
C ASP A 360 6.46 18.63 20.94
N GLY A 361 6.85 19.76 21.55
CA GLY A 361 7.85 20.67 21.02
C GLY A 361 9.26 20.44 21.57
N SER A 362 9.53 19.32 22.25
CA SER A 362 10.79 19.11 22.98
C SER A 362 12.04 19.09 22.09
N ALA A 363 11.90 18.74 20.82
CA ALA A 363 13.00 18.75 19.85
C ALA A 363 13.17 20.11 19.14
N TYR A 364 12.18 21.00 19.23
CA TYR A 364 12.19 22.25 18.50
C TYR A 364 13.21 23.24 19.08
N ALA A 365 14.09 23.75 18.21
CA ALA A 365 15.18 24.66 18.58
C ALA A 365 15.14 26.01 17.86
N GLY A 366 14.16 26.24 16.97
CA GLY A 366 14.09 27.41 16.10
C GLY A 366 13.77 28.76 16.78
N GLY A 367 13.41 28.76 18.07
CA GLY A 367 13.07 29.99 18.81
C GLY A 367 11.65 30.49 18.55
N ILE A 368 11.40 31.81 18.62
CA ILE A 368 10.06 32.38 18.40
C ILE A 368 9.55 32.01 17.01
N ALA A 369 8.39 31.39 16.94
CA ALA A 369 7.75 31.03 15.68
C ALA A 369 6.24 30.86 15.88
N SER A 370 5.54 30.76 14.76
CA SER A 370 4.10 30.50 14.70
C SER A 370 3.89 29.36 13.72
N PHE A 371 3.19 28.32 14.15
CA PHE A 371 2.93 27.11 13.38
C PHE A 371 1.43 26.87 13.29
N ASP A 372 0.89 26.87 12.08
CA ASP A 372 -0.48 26.41 11.87
C ASP A 372 -0.49 24.88 11.96
N LEU A 373 -1.12 24.35 13.02
CA LEU A 373 -1.31 22.90 13.19
C LEU A 373 -2.44 22.41 12.28
N PHE A 374 -3.48 23.23 12.17
CA PHE A 374 -4.60 23.02 11.26
C PHE A 374 -4.92 24.31 10.51
N THR A 375 -5.20 24.20 9.21
CA THR A 375 -5.81 25.28 8.43
C THR A 375 -7.10 24.77 7.79
N SER A 376 -8.13 25.62 7.71
CA SER A 376 -9.39 25.26 7.06
C SER A 376 -9.95 26.39 6.23
N ALA A 377 -10.70 26.06 5.16
CA ALA A 377 -11.53 27.07 4.49
C ALA A 377 -12.75 27.46 5.34
N ASN A 378 -13.24 26.58 6.20
CA ASN A 378 -14.43 26.80 7.04
C ASN A 378 -14.36 25.98 8.33
N LEU A 379 -13.84 26.59 9.41
CA LEU A 379 -13.85 25.98 10.74
C LEU A 379 -15.22 26.15 11.39
N THR A 380 -15.88 25.03 11.69
CA THR A 380 -17.26 24.95 12.20
C THR A 380 -17.34 24.67 13.69
N SER A 381 -16.27 24.16 14.29
CA SER A 381 -16.11 24.00 15.73
C SER A 381 -14.64 23.90 16.10
N ILE A 382 -14.30 24.34 17.30
CA ILE A 382 -12.93 24.37 17.84
C ILE A 382 -12.68 23.18 18.77
N ILE A 383 -11.41 22.94 19.07
CA ILE A 383 -10.96 21.97 20.07
C ILE A 383 -11.29 22.53 21.46
N GLU A 384 -11.90 21.71 22.32
CA GLU A 384 -12.16 22.09 23.71
C GLU A 384 -10.83 22.28 24.46
N SER A 385 -10.69 23.34 25.25
CA SER A 385 -9.42 23.66 25.93
C SER A 385 -8.92 22.54 26.85
N GLY A 386 -9.82 21.77 27.47
CA GLY A 386 -9.47 20.62 28.30
C GLY A 386 -8.87 19.43 27.52
N ASN A 387 -8.96 19.45 26.18
CA ASN A 387 -8.47 18.42 25.29
C ASN A 387 -7.17 18.82 24.59
N ILE A 388 -6.53 19.92 25.00
CA ILE A 388 -5.25 20.40 24.47
C ILE A 388 -4.16 20.15 25.51
N ALA A 389 -3.11 19.45 25.10
CA ALA A 389 -1.90 19.28 25.89
C ALA A 389 -0.68 19.68 25.06
N VAL A 390 0.17 20.53 25.61
CA VAL A 390 1.45 20.92 24.99
C VAL A 390 2.58 20.63 25.97
N SER A 391 3.66 20.07 25.46
CA SER A 391 4.86 19.70 26.21
C SER A 391 6.12 20.14 25.48
N GLY A 392 7.24 20.22 26.19
CA GLY A 392 8.54 20.59 25.62
C GLY A 392 8.73 22.10 25.33
N LEU A 393 7.69 22.92 25.45
CA LEU A 393 7.74 24.35 25.13
C LEU A 393 7.61 25.30 26.34
N GLY A 394 7.47 24.77 27.56
CA GLY A 394 7.33 25.59 28.77
C GLY A 394 5.87 25.80 29.21
N VAL A 395 5.54 26.99 29.70
CA VAL A 395 4.26 27.37 30.33
C VAL A 395 3.35 28.12 29.36
N GLU A 396 2.08 27.70 29.28
CA GLU A 396 1.04 28.35 28.47
C GLU A 396 0.84 29.84 28.85
N GLY A 397 0.64 30.69 27.84
CA GLY A 397 0.43 32.13 27.95
C GLY A 397 1.70 32.92 28.30
N VAL A 398 2.84 32.23 28.47
CA VAL A 398 4.14 32.83 28.74
C VAL A 398 5.14 32.42 27.66
N ASP A 399 5.30 31.12 27.47
CA ASP A 399 6.29 30.52 26.57
C ASP A 399 5.63 30.08 25.25
N TRP A 400 4.36 29.72 25.30
CA TRP A 400 3.57 29.33 24.14
C TRP A 400 2.08 29.62 24.35
N GLU A 401 1.31 29.72 23.29
CA GLU A 401 -0.15 29.76 23.33
C GLU A 401 -0.75 29.05 22.11
N ILE A 402 -1.94 28.46 22.28
CA ILE A 402 -2.74 27.96 21.17
C ILE A 402 -3.85 28.97 20.88
N VAL A 403 -3.86 29.48 19.65
CA VAL A 403 -4.90 30.39 19.14
C VAL A 403 -5.78 29.62 18.17
N GLN A 404 -7.09 29.60 18.43
CA GLN A 404 -8.08 28.98 17.55
C GLN A 404 -8.94 30.08 16.94
N GLY A 405 -8.72 30.41 15.67
CA GLY A 405 -9.51 31.41 14.98
C GLY A 405 -10.82 30.81 14.46
N PHE A 406 -11.94 31.34 14.94
CA PHE A 406 -13.28 30.84 14.62
C PHE A 406 -14.25 32.00 14.32
N GLY A 407 -15.01 31.89 13.24
CA GLY A 407 -16.11 32.79 12.91
C GLY A 407 -15.91 33.63 11.64
N VAL A 408 -16.92 34.45 11.31
CA VAL A 408 -16.94 35.27 10.09
C VAL A 408 -15.81 36.31 10.13
N GLY A 409 -14.77 36.10 9.32
CA GLY A 409 -13.60 36.97 9.24
C GLY A 409 -12.46 36.62 10.20
N GLY A 410 -12.55 35.50 10.91
CA GLY A 410 -11.40 34.91 11.60
C GLY A 410 -10.55 34.06 10.65
N ASP A 411 -9.26 33.95 10.94
CA ASP A 411 -8.37 32.98 10.29
C ASP A 411 -8.82 31.60 10.77
N ASN A 412 -9.38 30.76 9.88
CA ASN A 412 -10.01 29.47 10.20
C ASN A 412 -8.97 28.38 10.56
N ASN A 413 -8.04 28.73 11.45
CA ASN A 413 -6.83 28.00 11.76
C ASN A 413 -6.75 27.68 13.25
N VAL A 414 -5.97 26.65 13.57
CA VAL A 414 -5.48 26.35 14.91
C VAL A 414 -3.97 26.54 14.88
N THR A 415 -3.50 27.57 15.56
CA THR A 415 -2.11 28.02 15.49
C THR A 415 -1.44 27.87 16.85
N LEU A 416 -0.24 27.30 16.86
CA LEU A 416 0.67 27.33 17.99
C LEU A 416 1.62 28.51 17.83
N ASN A 417 1.56 29.46 18.76
CA ASN A 417 2.54 30.53 18.85
C ASN A 417 3.55 30.16 19.94
N ILE A 418 4.83 30.12 19.57
CA ILE A 418 5.95 30.03 20.51
C ILE A 418 6.41 31.46 20.79
N LEU A 419 6.28 31.87 22.04
CA LEU A 419 6.50 33.23 22.49
C LEU A 419 7.91 33.37 23.06
N THR A 420 8.48 34.58 22.99
CA THR A 420 9.57 34.90 23.91
C THR A 420 9.02 35.01 25.32
N ILE A 421 9.66 34.34 26.26
CA ILE A 421 9.82 34.91 27.58
C ILE A 421 10.51 36.25 27.36
N PRO A 422 9.91 37.40 27.74
CA PRO A 422 10.72 38.56 28.00
C PRO A 422 11.59 38.13 29.18
N GLU A 423 12.78 37.59 28.92
CA GLU A 423 13.80 37.53 29.94
C GLU A 423 13.78 38.93 30.55
N PRO A 424 13.68 39.09 31.89
CA PRO A 424 13.85 40.40 32.47
C PRO A 424 15.18 40.88 31.92
N SER A 425 15.10 41.80 30.96
CA SER A 425 16.14 41.93 29.94
C SER A 425 17.49 41.90 30.62
N ALA A 426 18.52 41.27 30.05
CA ALA A 426 19.85 41.34 30.65
C ALA A 426 20.19 42.78 31.12
N TYR A 427 19.65 43.80 30.44
CA TYR A 427 19.58 45.20 30.86
C TYR A 427 18.86 45.50 32.19
N ALA A 428 17.69 44.95 32.49
CA ALA A 428 17.02 45.06 33.79
C ALA A 428 17.84 44.41 34.91
N LEU A 429 18.43 43.23 34.68
CA LEU A 429 19.33 42.59 35.63
C LEU A 429 20.61 43.43 35.83
N LEU A 430 21.22 43.89 34.73
CA LEU A 430 22.44 44.70 34.75
C LEU A 430 22.18 46.07 35.39
N ALA A 431 21.05 46.71 35.11
CA ALA A 431 20.63 47.95 35.75
C ALA A 431 20.34 47.75 37.24
N GLY A 432 19.73 46.62 37.62
CA GLY A 432 19.55 46.22 39.01
C GLY A 432 20.90 46.07 39.73
N LEU A 433 21.85 45.36 39.12
CA LEU A 433 23.21 45.16 39.65
C LEU A 433 23.99 46.48 39.74
N LEU A 434 23.87 47.37 38.73
CA LEU A 434 24.48 48.70 38.74
C LEU A 434 23.92 49.56 39.88
N LYS A 435 22.61 49.53 40.09
CA LYS A 435 21.93 50.25 41.17
C LYS A 435 22.36 49.70 42.55
N LEU A 436 22.52 48.38 42.67
CA LEU A 436 23.08 47.75 43.87
C LEU A 436 24.54 48.17 44.13
N GLY A 437 25.34 48.28 43.06
CA GLY A 437 26.70 48.81 43.08
C GLY A 437 26.77 50.23 43.63
N PHE A 438 25.88 51.12 43.16
CA PHE A 438 25.81 52.49 43.68
C PHE A 438 25.40 52.55 45.15
N VAL A 439 24.44 51.73 45.58
CA VAL A 439 24.02 51.66 46.99
C VAL A 439 25.14 51.16 47.89
N THR A 440 25.89 50.15 47.45
CA THR A 440 27.00 49.57 48.22
C THR A 440 28.19 50.52 48.31
N VAL A 441 28.52 51.26 47.25
CA VAL A 441 29.55 52.32 47.29
C VAL A 441 29.15 53.46 48.22
N ARG A 442 27.87 53.86 48.20
CA ARG A 442 27.36 54.94 49.08
C ARG A 442 27.37 54.57 50.57
N ARG A 443 27.21 53.29 50.93
CA ARG A 443 27.26 52.84 52.34
C ARG A 443 28.68 52.67 52.91
N ARG A 444 29.71 52.63 52.05
CA ARG A 444 31.12 52.49 52.48
C ARG A 444 31.86 53.82 52.64
N ARG A 445 31.25 54.92 52.25
CA ARG A 445 31.70 56.29 52.56
C ARG A 445 30.84 56.83 53.68
#